data_AF-A0A1D3L614-F1
#
_entry.id   AF-A0A1D3L614-F1
#
_cell.length_a   1.000
_cell.length_b   1.000
_cell.length_c   1.000
_cell.angle_alpha   90.00
_cell.angle_beta   90.00
_cell.angle_gamma   90.00
#
_symmetry.space_group_name_H-M   'P 1'
#
loop_
_entity.id
_entity.type
_entity.pdbx_description
1 polymer ?
#
loop_
_entity_poly.entity_id
_entity_poly.type
_entity_poly.pdbx_seq_one_letter_code
_entity_poly.pdbx_strand_id
1 'polypeptide(L)'
;GDNKWTMTIFGRDADTGEAKFGYQKTPHDEWDYAGVNVMMLSNQKDKDGKMRKLLTHPDRNGFIYNVDRTSGELFTVGKIDDTMNEFTHVNFKNGQPVRNPEYGTRMDHLAKDVCPSAMGYHNQGHDSYDPQKQLFFMGHQPHLH
;
A
#
# COMPACT_ATOMS: atom_id res chain seq x y z
N GLY A 1 16.24 -11.37 -3.78
CA GLY A 1 16.08 -10.44 -4.93
C GLY A 1 14.71 -9.81 -4.84
N ASP A 2 14.43 -8.70 -5.50
CA ASP A 2 13.18 -7.93 -5.30
C ASP A 2 11.88 -8.66 -5.70
N ASN A 3 11.97 -9.76 -6.44
CA ASN A 3 10.85 -10.53 -6.95
C ASN A 3 9.86 -9.70 -7.80
N LYS A 4 10.35 -8.69 -8.52
CA LYS A 4 9.52 -7.93 -9.46
C LYS A 4 8.88 -8.88 -10.50
N TRP A 5 7.60 -8.72 -10.84
CA TRP A 5 6.70 -7.61 -10.50
C TRP A 5 5.58 -7.98 -9.51
N THR A 6 5.86 -8.84 -8.52
CA THR A 6 4.89 -9.08 -7.45
C THR A 6 4.61 -7.81 -6.65
N MET A 7 3.50 -7.79 -5.89
CA MET A 7 3.13 -6.70 -4.98
C MET A 7 3.12 -5.31 -5.62
N THR A 8 2.74 -5.22 -6.90
CA THR A 8 2.85 -3.99 -7.70
C THR A 8 1.48 -3.41 -8.03
N ILE A 9 1.31 -2.10 -7.81
CA ILE A 9 0.20 -1.33 -8.37
C ILE A 9 0.53 -1.05 -9.83
N PHE A 10 -0.35 -1.47 -10.75
CA PHE A 10 -0.19 -1.24 -12.18
C PHE A 10 -1.25 -0.27 -12.71
N GLY A 11 -0.84 0.61 -13.62
CA GLY A 11 -1.72 1.29 -14.55
C GLY A 11 -1.48 0.73 -15.95
N ARG A 12 -2.50 0.12 -16.55
CA ARG A 12 -2.40 -0.49 -17.88
C ARG A 12 -3.35 0.18 -18.86
N ASP A 13 -2.94 0.17 -20.11
CA ASP A 13 -3.82 0.51 -21.21
C ASP A 13 -4.92 -0.54 -21.38
N ALA A 14 -6.17 -0.11 -21.57
CA ALA A 14 -7.31 -1.02 -21.64
C ALA A 14 -7.38 -1.78 -22.96
N ASP A 15 -6.87 -1.19 -24.05
CA ASP A 15 -6.96 -1.78 -25.39
C ASP A 15 -5.79 -2.74 -25.64
N THR A 16 -4.58 -2.37 -25.18
CA THR A 16 -3.34 -3.12 -25.47
C THR A 16 -2.83 -3.95 -24.29
N GLY A 17 -3.25 -3.64 -23.06
CA GLY A 17 -2.73 -4.26 -21.85
C GLY A 17 -1.32 -3.80 -21.44
N GLU A 18 -0.69 -2.91 -22.21
CA GLU A 18 0.65 -2.39 -21.92
C GLU A 18 0.66 -1.58 -20.61
N ALA A 19 1.67 -1.82 -19.78
CA ALA A 19 1.83 -1.10 -18.52
C ALA A 19 2.37 0.32 -18.76
N LYS A 20 1.58 1.33 -18.38
CA LYS A 20 2.00 2.75 -18.39
C LYS A 20 2.83 3.09 -17.16
N PHE A 21 2.54 2.47 -16.02
CA PHE A 21 3.36 2.55 -14.81
C PHE A 21 3.24 1.27 -13.98
N GLY A 22 4.22 1.05 -13.11
CA GLY A 22 4.24 -0.01 -12.10
C GLY A 22 4.97 0.45 -10.83
N TYR A 23 4.30 0.43 -9.69
CA TYR A 23 4.86 0.77 -8.38
C TYR A 23 4.85 -0.47 -7.47
N GLN A 24 6.03 -1.04 -7.20
CA GLN A 24 6.18 -2.20 -6.32
C GLN A 24 6.12 -1.74 -4.86
N LYS A 25 5.07 -2.15 -4.14
CA LYS A 25 4.80 -1.78 -2.74
C LYS A 25 5.68 -2.55 -1.77
N THR A 26 5.86 -3.84 -1.99
CA THR A 26 6.59 -4.75 -1.07
C THR A 26 7.61 -5.57 -1.86
N PRO A 27 8.81 -5.03 -2.13
CA PRO A 27 9.90 -5.80 -2.74
C PRO A 27 10.36 -6.89 -1.79
N HIS A 28 10.63 -8.08 -2.35
CA HIS A 28 11.02 -9.25 -1.57
C HIS A 28 10.08 -9.46 -0.37
N ASP A 29 8.82 -9.72 -0.67
CA ASP A 29 7.83 -10.00 0.37
C ASP A 29 8.27 -11.19 1.22
N GLU A 30 8.13 -11.03 2.54
CA GLU A 30 8.51 -12.00 3.56
C GLU A 30 7.29 -12.46 4.39
N TRP A 31 6.10 -11.91 4.13
CA TRP A 31 4.96 -11.99 5.07
C TRP A 31 3.62 -12.36 4.43
N ASP A 32 3.57 -12.68 3.12
CA ASP A 32 2.33 -12.86 2.37
C ASP A 32 1.44 -11.60 2.37
N TYR A 33 2.02 -10.42 2.15
CA TYR A 33 1.23 -9.21 1.94
C TYR A 33 0.75 -9.08 0.49
N ALA A 34 -0.11 -10.02 0.08
CA ALA A 34 -0.62 -10.06 -1.29
C ALA A 34 -1.34 -8.75 -1.66
N GLY A 35 -0.70 -7.97 -2.53
CA GLY A 35 -1.09 -6.58 -2.79
C GLY A 35 -2.27 -6.39 -3.75
N VAL A 36 -3.41 -7.03 -3.48
CA VAL A 36 -4.57 -7.16 -4.40
C VAL A 36 -5.81 -6.36 -3.96
N ASN A 37 -5.72 -5.58 -2.89
CA ASN A 37 -6.84 -4.86 -2.29
C ASN A 37 -7.45 -3.79 -3.23
N VAL A 38 -8.60 -3.25 -2.83
CA VAL A 38 -9.38 -2.25 -3.58
C VAL A 38 -8.55 -1.06 -4.08
N MET A 39 -8.94 -0.53 -5.25
CA MET A 39 -8.35 0.65 -5.88
C MET A 39 -9.43 1.73 -6.01
N MET A 40 -9.37 2.78 -5.19
CA MET A 40 -10.39 3.84 -5.17
C MET A 40 -9.88 5.09 -5.86
N LEU A 41 -10.54 5.52 -6.94
CA LEU A 41 -10.15 6.72 -7.69
C LEU A 41 -10.83 7.96 -7.12
N SER A 42 -10.06 9.04 -6.96
CA SER A 42 -10.59 10.31 -6.45
C SER A 42 -9.89 11.50 -7.10
N ASN A 43 -10.52 12.67 -7.01
CA ASN A 43 -9.87 13.94 -7.31
C ASN A 43 -9.84 14.75 -6.02
N GLN A 44 -8.64 15.04 -5.51
CA GLN A 44 -8.45 15.71 -4.22
C GLN A 44 -7.51 16.91 -4.38
N LYS A 45 -7.64 17.92 -3.53
CA LYS A 45 -6.67 19.01 -3.47
C LYS A 45 -5.45 18.57 -2.67
N ASP A 46 -4.26 18.88 -3.16
CA ASP A 46 -3.04 18.78 -2.35
C ASP A 46 -2.95 19.94 -1.35
N LYS A 47 -1.86 19.97 -0.58
CA LYS A 47 -1.61 20.99 0.46
C LYS A 47 -1.53 22.40 -0.11
N ASP A 48 -1.20 22.54 -1.39
CA ASP A 48 -1.10 23.81 -2.11
C ASP A 48 -2.41 24.17 -2.82
N GLY A 49 -3.46 23.35 -2.66
CA GLY A 49 -4.79 23.56 -3.24
C GLY A 49 -4.93 23.08 -4.69
N LYS A 50 -3.89 22.46 -5.28
CA LYS A 50 -3.93 21.94 -6.65
C LYS A 50 -4.69 20.62 -6.70
N MET A 51 -5.61 20.51 -7.66
CA MET A 51 -6.34 19.26 -7.88
C MET A 51 -5.42 18.16 -8.42
N ARG A 52 -5.40 17.03 -7.74
CA ARG A 52 -4.66 15.81 -8.09
C ARG A 52 -5.61 14.70 -8.46
N LYS A 53 -5.22 13.92 -9.48
CA LYS A 53 -5.93 12.73 -9.94
C LYS A 53 -5.33 11.52 -9.23
N LEU A 54 -5.95 11.08 -8.14
CA LEU A 54 -5.38 10.05 -7.27
C LEU A 54 -6.06 8.69 -7.46
N LEU A 55 -5.30 7.65 -7.11
CA LEU A 55 -5.72 6.30 -6.78
C LEU A 55 -5.29 6.03 -5.32
N THR A 56 -6.24 5.64 -4.48
CA THR A 56 -6.04 5.32 -3.06
C THR A 56 -6.19 3.82 -2.86
N HIS A 57 -5.23 3.22 -2.16
CA HIS A 57 -5.10 1.77 -2.01
C HIS A 57 -4.62 1.40 -0.60
N PRO A 58 -5.51 0.91 0.29
CA PRO A 58 -5.13 0.32 1.57
C PRO A 58 -4.60 -1.10 1.33
N ASP A 59 -3.29 -1.31 1.55
CA ASP A 59 -2.64 -2.59 1.30
C ASP A 59 -2.65 -3.51 2.54
N ARG A 60 -2.43 -4.81 2.32
CA ARG A 60 -2.24 -5.81 3.38
C ARG A 60 -1.13 -5.42 4.34
N ASN A 61 -0.05 -4.83 3.81
CA ASN A 61 1.14 -4.47 4.56
C ASN A 61 0.97 -3.31 5.56
N GLY A 62 -0.25 -2.81 5.73
CA GLY A 62 -0.57 -1.76 6.72
C GLY A 62 -0.39 -0.33 6.23
N PHE A 63 0.07 -0.11 4.98
CA PHE A 63 0.12 1.20 4.38
C PHE A 63 -1.11 1.51 3.52
N ILE A 64 -1.53 2.78 3.52
CA ILE A 64 -2.47 3.37 2.58
C ILE A 64 -1.67 4.17 1.56
N TYR A 65 -1.59 3.68 0.33
CA TYR A 65 -0.88 4.34 -0.76
C TYR A 65 -1.83 5.28 -1.52
N ASN A 66 -1.42 6.53 -1.70
CA ASN A 66 -2.04 7.45 -2.64
C ASN A 66 -1.07 7.71 -3.78
N VAL A 67 -1.47 7.34 -4.99
CA VAL A 67 -0.64 7.40 -6.21
C VAL A 67 -1.32 8.33 -7.21
N ASP A 68 -0.55 9.18 -7.90
CA ASP A 68 -1.06 9.92 -9.04
C ASP A 68 -1.39 8.94 -10.17
N ARG A 69 -2.67 8.76 -10.48
CA ARG A 69 -3.11 7.72 -11.42
C ARG A 69 -2.73 8.00 -12.88
N THR A 70 -2.15 9.17 -13.16
CA THR A 70 -1.70 9.52 -14.51
C THR A 70 -0.23 9.21 -14.74
N SER A 71 0.61 9.32 -13.70
CA SER A 71 2.06 9.09 -13.80
C SER A 71 2.55 7.84 -13.06
N GLY A 72 1.78 7.33 -12.09
CA GLY A 72 2.23 6.28 -11.17
C GLY A 72 3.12 6.79 -10.03
N GLU A 73 3.27 8.10 -9.88
CA GLU A 73 4.08 8.70 -8.83
C GLU A 73 3.40 8.57 -7.46
N LEU A 74 4.17 8.13 -6.45
CA LEU A 74 3.71 8.11 -5.06
C LEU A 74 3.47 9.54 -4.57
N PHE A 75 2.23 9.87 -4.23
CA PHE A 75 1.85 11.19 -3.75
C PHE A 75 1.92 11.28 -2.23
N THR A 76 1.23 10.39 -1.53
CA THR A 76 1.30 10.26 -0.06
C THR A 76 1.19 8.81 0.35
N VAL A 77 1.68 8.50 1.54
CA VAL A 77 1.52 7.19 2.17
C VAL A 77 1.32 7.37 3.66
N GLY A 78 0.32 6.71 4.21
CA GLY A 78 0.01 6.71 5.64
C GLY A 78 -0.04 5.28 6.18
N LYS A 79 0.16 5.11 7.49
CA LYS A 79 -0.13 3.84 8.16
C LYS A 79 -1.63 3.73 8.43
N ILE A 80 -2.22 2.55 8.27
CA ILE A 80 -3.59 2.26 8.69
C ILE A 80 -3.68 2.35 10.22
N ASP A 81 -2.68 1.81 10.90
CA ASP A 81 -2.59 1.75 12.36
C ASP A 81 -1.12 1.90 12.80
N ASP A 82 -0.89 2.47 13.99
CA ASP A 82 0.44 2.82 14.49
C ASP A 82 1.25 1.62 15.00
N THR A 83 0.57 0.51 15.30
CA THR A 83 1.17 -0.76 15.73
C THR A 83 2.00 -1.46 14.64
N MET A 84 1.86 -1.04 13.37
CA MET A 84 2.60 -1.62 12.24
C MET A 84 4.13 -1.50 12.41
N ASN A 85 4.84 -2.63 12.37
CA ASN A 85 6.23 -2.71 12.82
C ASN A 85 7.26 -3.28 11.81
N GLU A 86 6.84 -3.94 10.73
CA GLU A 86 7.77 -4.47 9.70
C GLU A 86 8.44 -3.36 8.91
N PHE A 87 7.80 -2.20 8.82
CA PHE A 87 8.33 -1.02 8.16
C PHE A 87 8.25 0.20 9.06
N THR A 88 9.33 0.97 9.05
CA THR A 88 9.38 2.22 9.80
C THR A 88 8.63 3.34 9.07
N HIS A 89 8.87 3.48 7.77
CA HIS A 89 8.28 4.47 6.87
C HIS A 89 8.52 4.06 5.41
N VAL A 90 7.96 4.81 4.46
CA VAL A 90 8.34 4.73 3.04
C VAL A 90 9.32 5.86 2.72
N ASN A 91 10.44 5.52 2.11
CA ASN A 91 11.42 6.51 1.65
C ASN A 91 10.94 7.10 0.32
N PHE A 92 10.48 8.36 0.33
CA PHE A 92 9.98 9.03 -0.87
C PHE A 92 11.03 9.26 -1.96
N LYS A 93 12.34 9.19 -1.66
CA LYS A 93 13.38 9.33 -2.70
C LYS A 93 13.39 8.15 -3.68
N ASN A 94 13.08 6.95 -3.19
CA ASN A 94 13.07 5.72 -4.02
C ASN A 94 11.71 5.02 -4.05
N GLY A 95 10.72 5.52 -3.30
CA GLY A 95 9.38 4.96 -3.20
C GLY A 95 9.32 3.60 -2.53
N GLN A 96 10.29 3.24 -1.68
CA GLN A 96 10.36 1.90 -1.08
C GLN A 96 10.12 1.94 0.44
N PRO A 97 9.39 0.96 1.01
CA PRO A 97 9.32 0.79 2.46
C PRO A 97 10.71 0.51 3.06
N VAL A 98 11.02 1.18 4.16
CA VAL A 98 12.23 0.95 4.95
C VAL A 98 11.93 -0.13 5.98
N ARG A 99 12.44 -1.33 5.71
CA ARG A 99 12.26 -2.54 6.53
C ARG A 99 12.86 -2.36 7.93
N ASN A 100 12.18 -2.90 8.93
CA ASN A 100 12.75 -3.15 10.25
C ASN A 100 13.24 -4.62 10.31
N PRO A 101 14.55 -4.88 10.39
CA PRO A 101 15.09 -6.24 10.38
C PRO A 101 14.63 -7.12 11.55
N GLU A 102 14.18 -6.52 12.65
CA GLU A 102 13.66 -7.23 13.83
C GLU A 102 12.45 -8.12 13.49
N TYR A 103 11.59 -7.66 12.57
CA TYR A 103 10.33 -8.32 12.20
C TYR A 103 10.40 -9.04 10.85
N GLY A 104 11.60 -9.23 10.30
CA GLY A 104 11.82 -9.97 9.05
C GLY A 104 11.77 -11.50 9.24
N THR A 105 11.31 -12.21 8.22
CA THR A 105 11.24 -13.69 8.23
C THR A 105 12.43 -14.30 7.48
N ARG A 106 12.94 -15.44 7.96
CA ARG A 106 14.05 -16.17 7.32
C ARG A 106 14.11 -17.62 7.81
N MET A 107 14.83 -18.45 7.06
CA MET A 107 15.11 -19.84 7.45
C MET A 107 15.79 -19.91 8.83
N ASP A 108 15.53 -20.99 9.55
CA ASP A 108 16.11 -21.28 10.88
C ASP A 108 15.85 -20.19 11.94
N HIS A 109 14.82 -19.37 11.75
CA HIS A 109 14.43 -18.31 12.67
C HIS A 109 12.91 -18.23 12.82
N LEU A 110 12.43 -18.19 14.07
CA LEU A 110 11.03 -17.92 14.39
C LEU A 110 10.85 -16.43 14.71
N ALA A 111 10.39 -15.66 13.73
CA ALA A 111 9.92 -14.29 13.95
C ALA A 111 8.64 -14.30 14.80
N LYS A 112 8.49 -13.30 15.68
CA LYS A 112 7.36 -13.16 16.60
C LYS A 112 6.87 -11.72 16.63
N ASP A 113 5.62 -11.54 17.03
CA ASP A 113 5.01 -10.22 17.25
C ASP A 113 5.05 -9.30 16.01
N VAL A 114 5.04 -9.93 14.82
CA VAL A 114 5.02 -9.28 13.50
C VAL A 114 3.61 -8.73 13.24
N CYS A 115 3.50 -7.43 12.96
CA CYS A 115 2.24 -6.72 12.81
C CYS A 115 2.27 -5.80 11.59
N PRO A 116 1.50 -6.09 10.51
CA PRO A 116 0.37 -7.01 10.44
C PRO A 116 0.72 -8.50 10.33
N SER A 117 -0.21 -9.36 10.75
CA SER A 117 -0.17 -10.78 10.36
C SER A 117 -0.29 -10.94 8.83
N ALA A 118 -0.06 -12.14 8.31
CA ALA A 118 -0.25 -12.45 6.89
C ALA A 118 -1.64 -12.06 6.35
N MET A 119 -2.70 -12.07 7.18
CA MET A 119 -4.04 -11.61 6.75
C MET A 119 -4.11 -10.10 6.45
N GLY A 120 -3.11 -9.34 6.91
CA GLY A 120 -2.94 -7.90 6.73
C GLY A 120 -3.85 -7.05 7.63
N TYR A 121 -3.58 -5.75 7.72
CA TYR A 121 -4.52 -4.80 8.34
C TYR A 121 -5.69 -4.47 7.43
N HIS A 122 -5.57 -4.75 6.14
CA HIS A 122 -6.66 -4.70 5.19
C HIS A 122 -6.60 -5.88 4.23
N ASN A 123 -7.75 -6.40 3.81
CA ASN A 123 -7.83 -7.57 2.93
C ASN A 123 -8.79 -7.28 1.75
N GLN A 124 -9.57 -8.26 1.31
CA GLN A 124 -10.43 -8.20 0.12
C GLN A 124 -11.64 -7.24 0.20
N GLY A 125 -11.83 -6.54 1.31
CA GLY A 125 -12.99 -5.66 1.50
C GLY A 125 -13.05 -4.56 0.43
N HIS A 126 -14.26 -4.29 -0.07
CA HIS A 126 -14.50 -3.15 -0.95
C HIS A 126 -14.99 -1.95 -0.13
N ASP A 127 -14.10 -1.00 0.09
CA ASP A 127 -14.35 0.20 0.88
C ASP A 127 -15.20 1.25 0.15
N SER A 128 -15.43 2.38 0.82
CA SER A 128 -16.22 3.50 0.29
C SER A 128 -15.51 4.85 0.45
N TYR A 129 -15.90 5.80 -0.42
CA TYR A 129 -15.39 7.17 -0.43
C TYR A 129 -16.55 8.17 -0.53
N ASP A 130 -16.57 9.16 0.35
CA ASP A 130 -17.50 10.29 0.29
C ASP A 130 -16.80 11.49 -0.38
N PRO A 131 -17.20 11.88 -1.61
CA PRO A 131 -16.56 12.98 -2.34
C PRO A 131 -16.88 14.37 -1.78
N GLN A 132 -17.96 14.53 -1.01
CA GLN A 132 -18.30 15.80 -0.37
C GLN A 132 -17.42 16.05 0.86
N LYS A 133 -17.22 15.00 1.66
CA LYS A 133 -16.36 15.05 2.86
C LYS A 133 -14.89 14.82 2.54
N GLN A 134 -14.59 14.26 1.37
CA GLN A 134 -13.27 13.79 0.95
C GLN A 134 -12.68 12.77 1.94
N LEU A 135 -13.51 11.85 2.42
CA LEU A 135 -13.13 10.82 3.39
C LEU A 135 -13.32 9.42 2.83
N PHE A 136 -12.35 8.54 3.10
CA PHE A 136 -12.45 7.11 2.87
C PHE A 136 -12.90 6.42 4.16
N PHE A 137 -13.84 5.51 4.06
CA PHE A 137 -14.28 4.65 5.16
C PHE A 137 -13.82 3.23 4.87
N MET A 138 -12.87 2.74 5.66
CA MET A 138 -12.16 1.49 5.40
C MET A 138 -12.44 0.48 6.52
N GLY A 139 -12.81 -0.74 6.14
CA GLY A 139 -12.94 -1.84 7.08
C GLY A 139 -11.59 -2.50 7.32
N HIS A 140 -10.93 -2.22 8.44
CA HIS A 140 -9.63 -2.81 8.75
C HIS A 140 -9.74 -4.01 9.69
N GLN A 141 -8.78 -4.92 9.63
CA GLN A 141 -8.64 -6.01 10.60
C GLN A 141 -8.01 -5.45 11.88
N PRO A 142 -8.56 -5.76 13.07
CA PRO A 142 -7.96 -5.36 14.33
C PRO A 142 -6.73 -6.21 14.64
N HIS A 143 -5.78 -5.63 15.38
CA HIS A 143 -4.74 -6.40 16.04
C HIS A 143 -5.39 -7.31 17.09
N LEU A 144 -5.29 -8.63 16.92
CA LEU A 144 -5.69 -9.61 17.93
C LEU A 144 -4.43 -10.02 18.70
N HIS A 145 -4.37 -9.67 19.99
CA HIS A 145 -3.34 -10.14 20.92
C HIS A 145 -3.53 -11.62 21.27
#